data_AF-A7SJ39-F1
#
_entry.id   AF-A7SJ39-F1
#
_cell.length_a   1.000
_cell.length_b   1.000
_cell.length_c   1.000
_cell.angle_alpha   90.00
_cell.angle_beta   90.00
_cell.angle_gamma   90.00
#
_symmetry.space_group_name_H-M   'P 1'
#
loop_
_entity.id
_entity.type
_entity.pdbx_description
1 polymer ?
#
loop_
_entity_poly.entity_id
_entity_poly.type
_entity_poly.pdbx_seq_one_letter_code
_entity_poly.pdbx_strand_id
1 'polypeptide(L)'
;MMENEYKKILERLRVKFLACVTTDRLLSPLLVSHVISSDELQTIQNEPQSQKVGKLLDVVQRKDFHVFKRFCVVLETTFPYMLNCMFLGVEPPAMASARLEKANQNKTENEVEANSPRHIKFLARHS
;
A
#
# COMPACT_ATOMS: atom_id res chain seq x y z
N MET A 1 12.44 13.91 20.13
CA MET A 1 13.35 14.38 19.06
C MET A 1 12.90 13.80 17.72
N MET A 2 13.01 14.56 16.64
CA MET A 2 12.57 14.19 15.27
C MET A 2 13.16 12.87 14.74
N GLU A 3 14.28 12.41 15.30
CA GLU A 3 15.00 11.20 14.87
C GLU A 3 14.24 9.89 15.06
N ASN A 4 13.14 9.85 15.81
CA ASN A 4 12.27 8.66 15.87
C ASN A 4 10.96 8.80 15.09
N GLU A 5 10.65 9.99 14.58
CA GLU A 5 9.41 10.24 13.85
C GLU A 5 9.45 9.57 12.47
N TYR A 6 10.59 9.61 11.77
CA TYR A 6 10.72 8.98 10.46
C TYR A 6 10.57 7.45 10.52
N LYS A 7 10.98 6.82 11.63
CA LYS A 7 10.81 5.37 11.82
C LYS A 7 9.33 5.00 11.88
N LYS A 8 8.53 5.79 12.62
CA LYS A 8 7.07 5.64 12.66
C LYS A 8 6.42 5.87 11.29
N ILE A 9 6.95 6.82 10.52
CA ILE A 9 6.50 7.07 9.14
C ILE A 9 6.75 5.83 8.27
N LEU A 10 7.95 5.24 8.33
CA LEU A 10 8.28 4.02 7.58
C LEU A 10 7.36 2.84 7.96
N GLU A 11 7.07 2.65 9.24
CA GLU A 11 6.17 1.59 9.70
C GLU A 11 4.74 1.78 9.18
N ARG A 12 4.18 2.99 9.30
CA ARG A 12 2.82 3.31 8.82
C ARG A 12 2.68 3.11 7.32
N LEU A 13 3.73 3.39 6.58
CA LEU A 13 3.71 3.35 5.12
C LEU A 13 4.15 2.01 4.55
N ARG A 14 4.60 1.07 5.40
CA ARG A 14 5.08 -0.25 4.98
C ARG A 14 4.11 -0.96 4.04
N VAL A 15 2.82 -0.93 4.36
CA VAL A 15 1.77 -1.55 3.51
C VAL A 15 1.67 -0.86 2.15
N LYS A 16 1.75 0.47 2.10
CA LYS A 16 1.73 1.24 0.84
C LYS A 16 2.97 0.98 0.00
N PHE A 17 4.15 0.85 0.63
CA PHE A 17 5.39 0.50 -0.04
C PHE A 17 5.32 -0.89 -0.66
N LEU A 18 4.87 -1.89 0.09
CA LEU A 18 4.72 -3.27 -0.42
C LEU A 18 3.78 -3.36 -1.62
N ALA A 19 2.72 -2.55 -1.64
CA ALA A 19 1.73 -2.55 -2.70
C ALA A 19 2.15 -1.77 -3.96
N CYS A 20 3.06 -0.79 -3.83
CA CYS A 20 3.29 0.18 -4.90
C CYS A 20 4.76 0.37 -5.29
N VAL A 21 5.72 -0.26 -4.62
CA VAL A 21 7.15 -0.13 -4.91
C VAL A 21 7.71 -1.48 -5.35
N THR A 22 8.49 -1.47 -6.43
CA THR A 22 9.32 -2.61 -6.84
C THR A 22 10.77 -2.30 -6.54
N THR A 23 11.48 -3.26 -5.93
CA THR A 23 12.89 -3.07 -5.54
C THR A 23 13.83 -2.98 -6.73
N ASP A 24 13.48 -3.57 -7.87
CA ASP A 24 14.32 -3.63 -9.07
C ASP A 24 14.81 -2.25 -9.53
N ARG A 25 13.90 -1.27 -9.56
CA ARG A 25 14.22 0.12 -9.98
C ARG A 25 14.86 0.95 -8.89
N LEU A 26 14.87 0.47 -7.65
CA LEU A 26 15.26 1.23 -6.47
C LEU A 26 16.66 0.84 -5.96
N LEU A 27 17.03 -0.44 -6.08
CA LEU A 27 18.24 -0.97 -5.47
C LEU A 27 19.54 -0.33 -6.01
N SER A 28 19.65 -0.13 -7.33
CA SER A 28 20.85 0.49 -7.92
C SER A 28 21.01 1.97 -7.50
N PRO A 29 19.96 2.83 -7.60
CA PRO A 29 20.02 4.19 -7.07
C PRO A 29 20.32 4.29 -5.57
N LEU A 30 19.81 3.36 -4.77
CA LEU A 30 20.06 3.31 -3.32
C LEU A 30 21.50 2.97 -2.99
N LEU A 31 22.13 2.07 -3.75
CA LEU A 31 23.54 1.74 -3.60
C LEU A 31 24.42 2.94 -3.96
N VAL A 32 24.16 3.58 -5.10
CA VAL A 32 24.91 4.76 -5.58
C VAL A 32 24.79 5.94 -4.60
N SER A 33 23.62 6.12 -3.99
CA SER A 33 23.39 7.18 -3.00
C SER A 33 23.87 6.81 -1.59
N HIS A 34 24.53 5.65 -1.42
CA HIS A 34 25.00 5.12 -0.15
C HIS A 34 23.91 5.01 0.93
N VAL A 35 22.68 4.67 0.52
CA VAL A 35 21.58 4.38 1.44
C VAL A 35 21.68 2.95 1.95
N ILE A 36 22.07 2.03 1.07
CA ILE A 36 22.37 0.63 1.36
C ILE A 36 23.81 0.32 0.94
N SER A 37 24.43 -0.62 1.63
CA SER A 37 25.76 -1.14 1.32
C SER A 37 25.66 -2.30 0.31
N SER A 38 26.78 -2.69 -0.30
CA SER A 38 26.81 -3.82 -1.23
C SER A 38 26.38 -5.15 -0.60
N ASP A 39 26.73 -5.38 0.67
CA ASP A 39 26.30 -6.55 1.45
C ASP A 39 24.77 -6.56 1.69
N GLU A 40 24.22 -5.40 2.08
CA GLU A 40 22.79 -5.22 2.30
C GLU A 40 22.01 -5.39 0.99
N LEU A 41 22.56 -4.91 -0.12
CA LEU A 41 22.03 -5.11 -1.46
C LEU A 41 21.93 -6.60 -1.81
N GLN A 42 23.01 -7.36 -1.62
CA GLN A 42 23.01 -8.79 -1.88
C GLN A 42 21.99 -9.52 -0.99
N THR A 43 21.94 -9.16 0.28
CA THR A 43 20.94 -9.70 1.22
C THR A 43 19.52 -9.45 0.70
N ILE A 44 19.19 -8.23 0.28
CA ILE A 44 17.84 -7.91 -0.24
C ILE A 44 17.57 -8.62 -1.57
N GLN A 45 18.57 -8.76 -2.44
CA GLN A 45 18.39 -9.42 -3.74
C GLN A 45 18.10 -10.92 -3.60
N ASN A 46 18.67 -11.57 -2.59
CA ASN A 46 18.48 -12.99 -2.30
C ASN A 46 17.11 -13.30 -1.67
N GLU A 47 16.39 -12.30 -1.16
CA GLU A 47 15.05 -12.51 -0.60
C GLU A 47 13.99 -12.79 -1.70
N PRO A 48 12.91 -13.50 -1.37
CA PRO A 48 11.76 -13.63 -2.27
C PRO A 48 11.19 -12.27 -2.67
N GLN A 49 10.68 -12.15 -3.91
CA GLN A 49 10.17 -10.88 -4.45
C GLN A 49 9.13 -10.19 -3.54
N SER A 50 8.26 -10.97 -2.89
CA SER A 50 7.26 -10.47 -1.94
C SER A 50 7.85 -9.89 -0.65
N GLN A 51 9.10 -10.23 -0.31
CA GLN A 51 9.79 -9.83 0.92
C GLN A 51 10.85 -8.75 0.69
N LYS A 52 11.35 -8.57 -0.54
CA LYS A 52 12.44 -7.61 -0.86
C LYS A 52 12.15 -6.20 -0.36
N VAL A 53 10.94 -5.69 -0.60
CA VAL A 53 10.55 -4.33 -0.17
C VAL A 53 10.51 -4.24 1.35
N GLY A 54 9.96 -5.24 2.02
CA GLY A 54 9.93 -5.29 3.49
C GLY A 54 11.34 -5.26 4.06
N LYS A 55 12.23 -6.11 3.52
CA LYS A 55 13.64 -6.18 3.94
C LYS A 55 14.38 -4.87 3.74
N LEU A 56 14.16 -4.21 2.60
CA LEU A 56 14.70 -2.89 2.33
C LEU A 56 14.27 -1.87 3.40
N LEU A 57 12.99 -1.83 3.75
CA LEU A 57 12.49 -0.91 4.77
C LEU A 57 13.10 -1.22 6.14
N ASP A 58 13.30 -2.48 6.48
CA ASP A 58 13.98 -2.90 7.72
C ASP A 58 15.45 -2.45 7.75
N VAL A 59 16.13 -2.43 6.60
CA VAL A 59 17.48 -1.86 6.48
C VAL A 59 17.43 -0.36 6.73
N VAL A 60 16.58 0.39 6.03
CA VAL A 60 16.50 1.85 6.14
C VAL A 60 16.08 2.31 7.55
N GLN A 61 15.17 1.58 8.20
CA GLN A 61 14.70 1.90 9.56
C GLN A 61 15.81 1.76 10.63
N ARG A 62 16.83 0.96 10.37
CA ARG A 62 18.01 0.79 11.24
C ARG A 62 19.09 1.85 11.02
N LYS A 63 18.99 2.65 9.96
CA LYS A 63 19.95 3.72 9.65
C LYS A 63 19.64 4.99 10.46
N ASP A 64 20.50 5.99 10.33
CA ASP A 64 20.29 7.31 10.90
C ASP A 64 19.43 8.22 9.99
N PHE A 65 19.04 9.39 10.54
CA PHE A 65 18.20 10.35 9.82
C PHE A 65 18.86 10.91 8.56
N HIS A 66 20.19 11.01 8.51
CA HIS A 66 20.88 11.51 7.33
C HIS A 66 20.73 10.54 6.16
N VAL A 67 20.85 9.23 6.43
CA VAL A 67 20.59 8.19 5.43
C VAL A 67 19.12 8.18 5.00
N PHE A 68 18.19 8.38 5.92
CA PHE A 68 16.76 8.52 5.59
C PHE A 68 16.49 9.68 4.62
N LYS A 69 17.15 10.84 4.79
CA LYS A 69 17.01 11.95 3.83
C LYS A 69 17.47 11.57 2.43
N ARG A 70 18.60 10.86 2.30
CA ARG A 70 19.07 10.36 1.00
C ARG A 70 18.09 9.35 0.40
N PHE A 71 17.48 8.49 1.22
CA PHE A 71 16.42 7.60 0.79
C PHE A 71 15.21 8.37 0.21
N CYS A 72 14.78 9.46 0.87
CA CYS A 72 13.72 10.32 0.32
C CYS A 72 14.09 10.94 -1.03
N VAL A 73 15.33 11.41 -1.21
CA VAL A 73 15.80 11.96 -2.50
C VAL A 73 15.78 10.90 -3.60
N VAL A 74 16.21 9.67 -3.31
CA VAL A 74 16.10 8.56 -4.28
C VAL A 74 14.64 8.27 -4.62
N LEU A 75 13.76 8.25 -3.63
CA LEU A 75 12.32 8.06 -3.87
C LEU A 75 11.71 9.19 -4.69
N GLU A 76 12.15 10.43 -4.53
CA GLU A 76 11.66 11.55 -5.33
C GLU A 76 11.87 11.33 -6.83
N THR A 77 13.03 10.77 -7.19
CA THR A 77 13.40 10.54 -8.59
C THR A 77 12.81 9.27 -9.19
N THR A 78 12.51 8.27 -8.36
CA THR A 78 12.07 6.93 -8.82
C THR A 78 10.58 6.68 -8.59
N PHE A 79 10.03 7.18 -7.49
CA PHE A 79 8.65 7.01 -7.04
C PHE A 79 8.11 8.29 -6.37
N PRO A 80 8.04 9.43 -7.09
CA PRO A 80 7.64 10.72 -6.51
C PRO A 80 6.25 10.69 -5.84
N TYR A 81 5.33 9.89 -6.37
CA TYR A 81 4.00 9.72 -5.78
C TYR A 81 4.06 9.08 -4.38
N MET A 82 5.07 8.26 -4.09
CA MET A 82 5.21 7.65 -2.78
C MET A 82 5.50 8.72 -1.73
N LEU A 83 6.34 9.72 -2.04
CA LEU A 83 6.57 10.87 -1.17
C LEU A 83 5.27 11.65 -0.91
N ASN A 84 4.45 11.87 -1.94
CA ASN A 84 3.13 12.48 -1.75
C ASN A 84 2.28 11.65 -0.78
N CYS A 85 2.29 10.32 -0.89
CA CYS A 85 1.62 9.43 0.06
C CYS A 85 2.22 9.51 1.48
N MET A 86 3.54 9.73 1.61
CA MET A 86 4.22 9.84 2.91
C MET A 86 3.90 11.17 3.62
N PHE A 87 3.87 12.28 2.88
CA PHE A 87 3.83 13.63 3.45
C PHE A 87 2.46 14.32 3.37
N LEU A 88 1.68 14.04 2.31
CA LEU A 88 0.36 14.66 2.09
C LEU A 88 -0.80 13.74 2.50
N GLY A 89 -0.50 12.50 2.91
CA GLY A 89 -1.52 11.53 3.33
C GLY A 89 -2.39 10.97 2.21
N VAL A 90 -2.07 11.26 0.94
CA VAL A 90 -2.85 10.81 -0.21
C VAL A 90 -2.66 9.31 -0.49
N GLU A 91 -3.62 8.70 -1.17
CA GLU A 91 -3.52 7.30 -1.59
C GLU A 91 -2.77 7.17 -2.92
N PRO A 92 -1.99 6.09 -3.10
CA PRO A 92 -1.28 5.87 -4.35
C PRO A 92 -2.28 5.56 -5.47
N PRO A 93 -2.04 6.05 -6.71
CA PRO A 93 -2.98 5.91 -7.82
C PRO A 93 -3.31 4.44 -8.15
N ALA A 94 -2.38 3.51 -7.93
CA ALA A 94 -2.63 2.07 -8.08
C ALA A 94 -3.76 1.53 -7.17
N MET A 95 -3.95 2.10 -5.97
CA MET A 95 -5.07 1.75 -5.08
C MET A 95 -6.34 2.54 -5.40
N ALA A 96 -6.21 3.76 -5.91
CA ALA A 96 -7.36 4.58 -6.31
C ALA A 96 -8.13 3.94 -7.47
N SER A 97 -7.43 3.39 -8.48
CA SER A 97 -8.05 2.66 -9.58
C SER A 97 -8.79 1.40 -9.12
N ALA A 98 -8.21 0.62 -8.20
CA ALA A 98 -8.85 -0.57 -7.65
C ALA A 98 -10.13 -0.28 -6.84
N ARG A 99 -10.26 0.92 -6.26
CA ARG A 99 -11.51 1.35 -5.57
C ARG A 99 -12.60 1.80 -6.53
N LEU A 100 -12.23 2.46 -7.62
CA LEU A 100 -13.17 2.85 -8.67
C LEU A 100 -13.79 1.62 -9.35
N GLU A 101 -13.02 0.55 -9.55
CA GLU A 101 -13.53 -0.71 -10.10
C GLU A 101 -14.51 -1.41 -9.15
N LYS A 102 -14.23 -1.41 -7.83
CA LYS A 102 -15.15 -1.96 -6.82
C LYS A 102 -16.44 -1.15 -6.67
N ALA A 103 -16.39 0.17 -6.85
CA ALA A 103 -17.58 1.01 -6.79
C ALA A 103 -18.53 0.79 -7.98
N ASN A 104 -18.03 0.30 -9.12
CA ASN A 104 -18.85 -0.01 -10.30
C ASN A 104 -19.51 -1.39 -10.25
N GLN A 105 -18.97 -2.36 -9.51
CA GLN A 105 -19.63 -3.67 -9.31
C GLN A 105 -20.82 -3.61 -8.35
N ASN A 106 -20.86 -2.65 -7.44
CA ASN A 106 -21.98 -2.47 -6.49
C ASN A 106 -23.22 -1.77 -7.08
N LYS A 107 -23.24 -1.43 -8.39
CA LYS A 107 -24.36 -0.71 -9.03
C LYS A 107 -25.28 -1.59 -9.89
N THR A 108 -25.09 -2.92 -9.90
CA THR A 108 -25.92 -3.82 -10.75
C THR A 108 -26.74 -4.85 -9.96
N GLU A 109 -26.73 -4.79 -8.64
CA GLU A 109 -27.53 -5.69 -7.78
C GLU A 109 -28.47 -4.87 -6.89
N ASN A 110 -29.31 -4.00 -7.47
CA ASN A 110 -30.40 -3.40 -6.69
C ASN A 110 -31.54 -2.80 -7.51
N GLU A 111 -32.00 -3.45 -8.58
CA GLU A 111 -33.31 -3.11 -9.20
C GLU A 111 -34.02 -4.35 -9.71
N VAL A 112 -34.77 -5.03 -8.83
CA VAL A 112 -36.07 -5.65 -9.13
C VAL A 112 -36.81 -5.90 -7.81
N GLU A 113 -37.27 -4.81 -7.19
CA GLU A 113 -38.40 -4.84 -6.28
C GLU A 113 -39.67 -4.67 -7.12
N ALA A 114 -40.59 -5.64 -7.08
CA ALA A 114 -42.04 -5.39 -6.99
C ALA A 114 -42.84 -6.68 -7.26
N ASN A 115 -43.49 -7.20 -6.22
CA ASN A 115 -44.95 -7.38 -6.13
C ASN A 115 -45.29 -8.63 -5.30
N SER A 116 -45.71 -8.39 -4.05
CA SER A 116 -46.23 -9.41 -3.15
C SER A 116 -47.69 -9.10 -2.84
N PRO A 117 -48.67 -9.99 -3.13
CA PRO A 117 -50.02 -9.85 -2.61
C PRO A 117 -50.25 -10.76 -1.39
N ARG A 118 -50.27 -10.10 -0.23
CA ARG A 118 -51.18 -10.25 0.93
C ARG A 118 -51.74 -11.65 1.27
N HIS A 119 -51.33 -12.13 2.46
CA HIS A 119 -52.08 -13.11 3.25
C HIS A 119 -53.48 -12.60 3.63
N ILE A 120 -54.52 -13.40 3.33
CA ILE A 120 -55.83 -13.34 4.01
C ILE A 120 -56.13 -14.75 4.52
N LYS A 121 -56.23 -14.89 5.85
CA LYS A 121 -56.76 -16.09 6.53
C LYS A 121 -58.28 -16.11 6.38
N PHE A 122 -58.87 -17.27 6.07
CA PHE A 122 -60.27 -17.55 6.38
C PHE A 122 -60.43 -19.00 6.86
N LEU A 123 -61.14 -19.15 7.99
CA LEU A 123 -61.56 -20.42 8.57
C LEU A 123 -62.57 -21.13 7.66
N ALA A 124 -62.57 -22.47 7.65
CA ALA A 124 -63.80 -23.26 7.60
C ALA A 124 -63.58 -24.67 8.18
N ARG A 125 -64.64 -25.16 8.82
CA ARG A 125 -64.80 -26.32 9.70
C ARG A 125 -65.91 -27.19 9.07
N HIS A 126 -65.88 -28.52 9.28
CA HIS A 126 -66.88 -29.55 8.85
C HIS A 126 -66.93 -29.82 7.33
N SER A 127 -67.10 -31.07 6.86
CA SER A 127 -67.89 -32.20 7.38
C SER A 127 -67.14 -33.53 7.40
#